data_AF-A0A2W5B251-F1
#
_entry.id   AF-A0A2W5B251-F1
#
_cell.length_a   1.000
_cell.length_b   1.000
_cell.length_c   1.000
_cell.angle_alpha   90.00
_cell.angle_beta   90.00
_cell.angle_gamma   90.00
#
_symmetry.space_group_name_H-M   'P 1'
#
loop_
_entity.id
_entity.type
_entity.pdbx_description
1 polymer ?
#
loop_
_entity_poly.entity_id
_entity_poly.type
_entity_poly.pdbx_seq_one_letter_code
_entity_poly.pdbx_strand_id
1 'polypeptide(L)' 'MLLAYIDEIGQTGAFIHPSHKRFSDSPAFGYGGFVIPEGRAREFGAFFAHLKKSFFEQEIPDGYNPG' A
#
# COMPACT_ATOMS: atom_id res chain seq x y z
N MET A 1 -15.26 13.14 11.02
CA MET A 1 -15.41 11.73 10.57
C MET A 1 -14.04 11.06 10.61
N LEU A 2 -13.97 9.73 10.55
CA LEU A 2 -12.71 8.99 10.39
C LEU A 2 -12.57 8.55 8.93
N LEU A 3 -11.35 8.57 8.41
CA LEU A 3 -11.03 8.12 7.07
C LEU A 3 -10.09 6.91 7.15
N ALA A 4 -10.45 5.82 6.48
CA ALA A 4 -9.69 4.59 6.46
C ALA A 4 -8.98 4.46 5.11
N TYR A 5 -7.66 4.26 5.16
CA TYR A 5 -6.86 3.85 4.01
C TYR A 5 -6.61 2.36 4.14
N ILE A 6 -7.28 1.56 3.32
CA ILE A 6 -7.21 0.10 3.35
C ILE A 6 -6.92 -0.42 1.95
N ASP A 7 -6.08 -1.44 1.88
CA ASP A 7 -5.80 -2.19 0.66
C ASP A 7 -5.96 -3.68 0.94
N GLU A 8 -6.22 -4.45 -0.10
CA GLU A 8 -6.29 -5.90 -0.02
C GLU A 8 -4.89 -6.47 0.22
N ILE A 9 -4.77 -7.29 1.27
CA ILE A 9 -3.57 -8.05 1.58
C ILE A 9 -3.83 -9.52 1.30
N GLY A 10 -3.00 -10.10 0.44
CA GLY A 10 -3.09 -11.50 0.01
C GLY A 10 -2.80 -11.63 -1.48
N GLN A 11 -2.33 -12.79 -1.92
CA GLN A 11 -2.27 -13.08 -3.35
C GLN A 11 -3.68 -13.35 -3.89
N THR A 12 -3.90 -12.95 -5.15
CA THR A 12 -5.11 -13.30 -5.90
C THR A 12 -5.08 -14.79 -6.26
N GLY A 13 -5.39 -15.67 -5.29
CA GLY A 13 -5.37 -17.12 -5.49
C GLY A 13 -5.60 -17.90 -4.20
N ALA A 14 -5.96 -19.18 -4.33
CA ALA A 14 -6.11 -20.07 -3.18
C ALA A 14 -4.74 -20.37 -2.56
N PHE A 15 -4.68 -20.39 -1.23
CA PHE A 15 -3.57 -20.98 -0.50
C PHE A 15 -3.85 -22.47 -0.27
N ILE A 16 -2.86 -23.34 -0.54
CA ILE A 16 -2.96 -24.79 -0.29
C ILE A 16 -1.99 -25.21 0.80
N HIS A 17 -0.70 -24.96 0.61
CA HIS A 17 0.36 -25.35 1.54
C HIS A 17 1.67 -24.62 1.18
N PRO A 18 2.56 -24.26 2.14
CA PRO A 18 3.80 -23.52 1.85
C PRO A 18 4.78 -24.22 0.89
N SER A 19 4.59 -25.51 0.61
CA SER A 19 5.40 -26.27 -0.37
C SER A 19 4.69 -26.54 -1.69
N HIS A 20 3.44 -26.11 -1.87
CA HIS A 20 2.68 -26.36 -3.08
C HIS A 20 3.19 -25.51 -4.25
N LYS A 21 3.67 -26.12 -5.34
CA LYS A 21 4.38 -25.45 -6.45
C LYS A 21 3.75 -24.17 -7.03
N ARG A 22 2.42 -24.01 -6.94
CA ARG A 22 1.68 -22.85 -7.48
C ARG A 22 0.88 -22.05 -6.44
N PHE A 23 0.64 -22.63 -5.27
CA PHE A 23 -0.34 -22.12 -4.29
C PHE A 23 0.27 -22.17 -2.89
N SER A 24 1.51 -21.68 -2.79
CA SER A 24 2.36 -21.68 -1.60
C SER A 24 2.64 -20.30 -1.05
N ASP A 25 1.95 -19.28 -1.56
CA ASP A 25 2.09 -17.92 -1.08
C ASP A 25 1.50 -17.73 0.32
N SER A 26 1.24 -16.50 0.73
CA SER A 26 0.71 -16.24 2.07
C SER A 26 -0.71 -16.80 2.27
N PRO A 27 -1.00 -17.52 3.38
CA PRO A 27 -2.36 -17.85 3.79
C PRO A 27 -3.12 -16.64 4.35
N ALA A 28 -2.43 -15.53 4.63
CA ALA A 28 -3.05 -14.33 5.17
C ALA A 28 -3.81 -13.61 4.05
N PHE A 29 -5.13 -13.51 4.21
CA PHE A 29 -6.03 -12.76 3.35
C PHE A 29 -6.81 -11.76 4.21
N GLY A 30 -6.98 -10.52 3.74
CA GLY A 30 -7.75 -9.50 4.45
C GLY A 30 -7.52 -8.08 3.94
N TYR A 31 -7.80 -7.11 4.80
CA TYR A 31 -7.55 -5.69 4.53
C TYR A 31 -6.46 -5.17 5.47
N GLY A 32 -5.41 -4.59 4.89
CA GLY A 32 -4.30 -3.97 5.59
C GLY A 32 -4.34 -2.46 5.42
N GLY A 33 -4.08 -1.71 6.49
CA GLY A 33 -4.19 -0.26 6.40
C GLY A 33 -4.20 0.45 7.74
N PHE A 34 -4.64 1.71 7.72
CA PHE A 34 -4.71 2.57 8.90
C PHE A 34 -5.90 3.54 8.81
N VAL A 35 -6.28 4.08 9.97
CA VAL A 35 -7.39 5.02 10.10
C VAL A 35 -6.86 6.33 10.67
N ILE A 36 -7.28 7.45 10.08
CA ILE A 36 -6.93 8.79 10.57
C ILE A 36 -8.17 9.67 10.73
N PRO A 37 -8.09 10.76 11.51
CA PRO A 37 -9.08 11.82 11.46
C PRO A 37 -9.16 12.44 10.06
N GLU A 38 -10.37 12.59 9.52
CA GLU A 38 -10.60 13.13 8.17
C GLU A 38 -9.90 14.48 7.93
N GLY A 39 -9.92 15.38 8.92
CA GLY A 39 -9.28 16.70 8.83
C GLY A 39 -7.75 16.66 8.67
N ARG A 40 -7.12 15.49 8.86
CA ARG A 40 -5.67 15.29 8.68
C ARG A 40 -5.31 14.66 7.33
N ALA A 41 -6.29 14.28 6.51
CA ALA A 41 -6.05 13.58 5.25
C ALA A 41 -5.15 14.36 4.28
N ARG A 42 -5.35 15.68 4.16
CA ARG A 42 -4.56 16.53 3.26
C ARG A 42 -3.11 16.68 3.73
N GLU A 43 -2.90 16.89 5.03
CA GLU A 43 -1.57 17.02 5.63
C GLU A 43 -0.79 15.71 5.48
N PHE A 44 -1.43 14.59 5.79
CA PHE A 44 -0.83 13.26 5.64
C PHE A 44 -0.48 12.95 4.19
N GLY A 45 -1.38 13.25 3.24
CA GLY A 45 -1.12 13.04 1.81
C GLY A 45 0.08 13.84 1.31
N ALA A 46 0.19 15.11 1.69
CA ALA A 46 1.33 15.96 1.33
C ALA A 46 2.65 15.44 1.92
N PHE A 47 2.63 15.00 3.18
CA PHE A 47 3.78 14.39 3.83
C PHE A 47 4.22 13.10 3.12
N PHE A 48 3.28 12.21 2.80
CA PHE A 48 3.58 10.96 2.11
C PHE A 48 4.11 11.19 0.69
N ALA A 49 3.52 12.12 -0.06
CA ALA A 49 3.99 12.51 -1.39
C ALA A 49 5.45 13.03 -1.35
N HIS A 50 5.76 13.86 -0.36
CA HIS A 50 7.13 14.33 -0.14
C HIS A 50 8.10 13.17 0.13
N LEU A 51 7.75 12.26 1.05
CA LEU A 51 8.59 11.09 1.35
C LEU A 51 8.78 10.19 0.12
N LYS A 52 7.70 9.93 -0.64
CA LYS A 52 7.76 9.11 -1.85
C LYS A 52 8.72 9.72 -2.87
N LYS A 53 8.63 11.04 -3.11
CA LYS A 53 9.56 11.72 -4.02
C LYS A 53 11.01 11.65 -3.53
N SER A 54 11.24 11.86 -2.24
CA SER A 54 12.59 11.86 -1.65
C SER A 54 13.23 10.47 -1.65
N PHE A 55 12.47 9.41 -1.35
CA PHE A 55 13.03 8.06 -1.26
C PHE A 55 13.16 7.36 -2.62
N PHE A 56 12.27 7.66 -3.56
CA PHE A 56 12.25 7.02 -4.88
C PHE A 56 12.75 7.95 -5.99
N GLU A 57 13.51 9.00 -5.66
CA GLU A 57 13.98 10.00 -6.62
C GLU A 57 14.67 9.36 -7.84
N GLN A 58 15.47 8.31 -7.62
CA GLN A 58 16.20 7.61 -8.68
C GLN A 58 15.30 6.72 -9.58
N GLU A 59 14.12 6.36 -9.10
CA GLU A 59 13.16 5.50 -9.79
C GLU A 59 12.05 6.30 -10.49
N ILE A 60 11.87 7.56 -10.10
CA ILE A 60 10.86 8.46 -10.66
C ILE A 60 11.44 9.10 -11.95
N PRO A 61 10.82 8.87 -13.13
CA PRO A 61 11.29 9.47 -14.37
C PRO A 61 11.23 11.01 -14.34
N ASP A 62 12.16 11.65 -15.05
CA ASP A 62 12.17 13.11 -15.18
C ASP A 62 10.85 13.64 -15.77
N GLY A 63 10.30 14.68 -15.13
CA GLY A 63 9.03 15.28 -15.52
C GLY A 63 7.78 14.48 -15.12
N TYR A 64 7.93 13.32 -14.47
CA TYR A 64 6.81 12.55 -13.93
C TYR A 64 6.43 13.03 -12.52
N ASN A 65 5.14 13.32 -12.31
CA ASN A 65 4.60 13.59 -10.97
C ASN A 65 3.97 12.30 -10.43
N PRO A 66 4.57 11.65 -9.41
CA PRO A 66 4.08 10.38 -8.87
C PRO A 66 2.87 10.51 -7.93
N GLY A 67 2.30 11.71 -7.78
CA GLY A 67 1.17 12.02 -6.90
C GLY A 67 1.51 13.10 -5.88
#